data_AF-A0A950PZZ9-F1
#
_entry.id   AF-A0A950PZZ9-F1
#
_cell.length_a   1.000
_cell.length_b   1.000
_cell.length_c   1.000
_cell.angle_alpha   90.00
_cell.angle_beta   90.00
_cell.angle_gamma   90.00
#
_symmetry.space_group_name_H-M   'P 1'
#
loop_
_entity.id
_entity.type
_entity.pdbx_description
1 polymer ?
#
loop_
_entity_poly.entity_id
_entity_poly.type
_entity_poly.pdbx_seq_one_letter_code
_entity_poly.pdbx_strand_id
1 'polypeptide(L)' 'NLRRISNFVSLVLGPRLVADTGEWGTYAWGEFVLGQPGMSIAGGTDEILRNIVGERVLGLPKEPRVDK' A
#
# COMPACT_ATOMS: atom_id res chain seq x y z
N ASN A 1 -6.80 -3.16 4.19
CA ASN A 1 -5.82 -2.17 3.68
C ASN A 1 -4.42 -2.72 3.97
N LEU A 2 -3.65 -3.06 2.93
CA LEU A 2 -2.35 -3.74 3.01
C LEU A 2 -1.32 -2.97 3.85
N ARG A 3 -1.39 -1.62 3.87
CA ARG A 3 -0.56 -0.77 4.72
C ARG A 3 -0.73 -1.08 6.20
N ARG A 4 -1.97 -1.35 6.63
CA ARG A 4 -2.25 -1.69 8.04
C ARG A 4 -1.63 -3.03 8.43
N ILE A 5 -1.64 -4.00 7.52
CA ILE A 5 -1.00 -5.30 7.73
C ILE A 5 0.53 -5.12 7.77
N SER A 6 1.09 -4.37 6.82
CA SER A 6 2.54 -4.06 6.77
C SER A 6 3.03 -3.40 8.06
N ASN A 7 2.28 -2.41 8.57
CA ASN A 7 2.59 -1.74 9.84
C ASN A 7 2.51 -2.70 11.03
N PHE A 8 1.48 -3.53 11.08
CA PHE A 8 1.33 -4.51 12.16
C PHE A 8 2.47 -5.54 12.16
N VAL A 9 2.82 -6.08 10.98
CA VAL A 9 3.92 -7.02 10.81
C VAL A 9 5.25 -6.39 11.20
N SER A 10 5.50 -5.16 10.75
CA SER A 10 6.70 -4.38 11.12
C SER A 10 6.78 -4.17 12.64
N LEU A 11 5.65 -3.90 13.30
CA LEU A 11 5.58 -3.72 14.74
C LEU A 11 5.86 -5.02 15.51
N VAL A 12 5.27 -6.14 15.08
CA VAL A 12 5.37 -7.44 15.78
C VAL A 12 6.74 -8.10 15.59
N LEU A 13 7.30 -8.01 14.38
CA LEU A 13 8.57 -8.66 14.06
C LEU A 13 9.78 -7.77 14.37
N GLY A 14 9.63 -6.44 14.24
CA GLY A 14 10.69 -5.49 14.50
C GLY A 14 11.98 -5.83 13.74
N PRO A 15 13.15 -5.86 14.39
CA PRO A 15 14.42 -6.17 13.73
C PRO A 15 14.50 -7.54 13.05
N ARG A 16 13.66 -8.52 13.46
CA ARG A 16 13.64 -9.87 12.85
C ARG A 16 13.15 -9.87 11.40
N LEU A 17 12.57 -8.76 10.93
CA LEU A 17 12.14 -8.59 9.54
C LEU A 17 13.31 -8.22 8.60
N VAL A 18 14.46 -7.80 9.13
CA VAL A 18 15.54 -7.16 8.34
C VAL A 18 16.51 -8.18 7.74
N ALA A 19 16.83 -9.25 8.45
CA ALA A 19 17.85 -10.22 8.05
C ALA A 19 17.30 -11.64 8.12
N ASP A 20 17.70 -12.47 7.15
CA ASP A 20 17.38 -13.89 7.15
C ASP A 20 18.26 -14.63 8.17
N THR A 21 17.65 -15.05 9.27
CA THR A 21 18.30 -15.87 10.32
C THR A 21 17.91 -17.34 10.22
N GLY A 22 17.06 -17.72 9.26
CA GLY A 22 16.42 -19.04 9.20
C GLY A 22 15.27 -19.23 10.20
N GLU A 23 14.95 -18.23 11.04
CA GLU A 23 13.78 -18.28 11.93
C GLU A 23 12.48 -18.23 11.12
N TRP A 24 11.68 -19.28 11.21
CA TRP A 24 10.42 -19.36 10.48
C TRP A 24 9.48 -18.19 10.83
N GLY A 25 8.83 -17.63 9.81
CA GLY A 25 7.80 -16.59 9.98
C GLY A 25 8.33 -15.19 10.24
N THR A 26 9.65 -14.95 10.11
CA THR A 26 10.27 -13.64 10.29
C THR A 26 10.61 -12.94 8.97
N TYR A 27 11.81 -13.16 8.43
CA TYR A 27 12.33 -12.57 7.20
C TYR A 27 11.42 -12.75 5.98
N ALA A 28 10.66 -13.85 5.92
CA ALA A 28 9.72 -14.15 4.84
C ALA A 28 8.67 -13.04 4.60
N TRP A 29 8.41 -12.16 5.58
CA TRP A 29 7.49 -11.03 5.42
C TRP A 29 8.12 -9.79 4.79
N GLY A 30 9.44 -9.75 4.61
CA GLY A 30 10.17 -8.59 4.11
C GLY A 30 9.69 -8.14 2.72
N GLU A 31 9.50 -9.09 1.80
CA GLU A 31 9.02 -8.80 0.44
C GLU A 31 7.64 -8.13 0.46
N PHE A 32 6.72 -8.63 1.29
CA PHE A 32 5.38 -8.04 1.42
C PHE A 32 5.44 -6.60 1.94
N VAL A 33 6.22 -6.35 3.00
CA VAL A 33 6.36 -5.03 3.62
C VAL A 33 6.98 -4.03 2.63
N LEU A 34 8.03 -4.45 1.91
CA LEU A 34 8.72 -3.62 0.93
C LEU A 34 7.90 -3.40 -0.35
N GLY A 35 7.07 -4.36 -0.74
CA GLY A 35 6.20 -4.25 -1.92
C GLY A 35 4.94 -3.41 -1.69
N GLN A 36 4.48 -3.29 -0.44
CA GLN A 36 3.23 -2.60 -0.12
C GLN A 36 3.15 -1.15 -0.66
N PRO A 37 4.18 -0.28 -0.53
CA PRO A 37 4.11 1.08 -1.07
C PRO A 37 3.89 1.13 -2.59
N GLY A 38 4.47 0.18 -3.33
CA GLY A 38 4.25 0.07 -4.78
C GLY A 38 2.79 -0.21 -5.14
N MET A 39 2.07 -0.95 -4.30
CA MET A 39 0.66 -1.25 -4.54
C MET A 39 -0.24 -0.01 -4.48
N SER A 40 0.12 1.03 -3.74
CA SER A 40 -0.67 2.28 -3.68
C SER A 40 -0.54 3.17 -4.91
N ILE A 41 0.33 2.82 -5.86
CA ILE A 41 0.49 3.52 -7.14
C ILE A 41 0.26 2.60 -8.35
N ALA A 42 0.23 1.29 -8.14
CA ALA A 42 0.04 0.30 -9.19
C ALA A 42 -1.38 0.40 -9.77
N GLY A 43 -1.49 0.74 -11.05
CA GLY A 43 -2.78 0.86 -11.74
C GLY A 43 -3.52 2.18 -11.47
N GLY A 44 -2.85 3.15 -10.85
CA GLY A 44 -3.42 4.44 -10.44
C GLY A 44 -3.18 4.67 -8.95
N THR A 45 -2.87 5.91 -8.56
CA THR A 45 -2.65 6.19 -7.14
C THR A 45 -3.95 6.05 -6.35
N ASP A 46 -3.85 5.82 -5.05
CA ASP A 46 -5.00 5.78 -4.15
C ASP A 46 -5.89 7.03 -4.30
N GLU A 47 -5.31 8.21 -4.54
CA GLU A 47 -6.03 9.47 -4.82
C GLU A 47 -6.81 9.40 -6.14
N ILE A 48 -6.17 8.97 -7.23
CA ILE A 48 -6.81 8.86 -8.54
C ILE A 48 -7.98 7.86 -8.49
N LEU A 49 -7.79 6.72 -7.85
CA LEU A 49 -8.85 5.72 -7.72
C LEU A 49 -10.01 6.24 -6.86
N ARG A 50 -9.73 6.97 -5.77
CA ARG A 50 -10.76 7.64 -4.96
C ARG A 50 -11.55 8.67 -5.76
N ASN A 51 -10.87 9.46 -6.60
CA ASN A 51 -11.52 10.43 -7.48
C ASN A 51 -12.41 9.74 -8.52
N ILE A 52 -11.94 8.64 -9.13
CA ILE A 52 -12.75 7.84 -10.07
C ILE A 52 -14.02 7.34 -9.40
N VAL A 53 -13.95 6.84 -8.17
CA VAL A 53 -15.13 6.43 -7.40
C VAL A 53 -16.03 7.63 -7.10
N GLY A 54 -15.46 8.77 -6.70
CA GLY A 54 -16.20 10.01 -6.46
C GLY A 54 -16.99 10.48 -7.70
N GLU A 55 -16.35 10.55 -8.86
CA GLU A 55 -16.97 10.99 -10.11
C GLU A 55 -17.98 9.96 -10.66
N ARG A 56 -17.58 8.68 -10.74
CA ARG A 56 -18.36 7.66 -11.47
C ARG A 56 -19.43 6.99 -10.63
N VAL A 57 -19.19 6.81 -9.33
CA VAL A 57 -20.11 6.12 -8.43
C VAL A 57 -20.95 7.13 -7.65
N LEU A 58 -20.31 8.19 -7.14
CA LEU A 58 -20.98 9.18 -6.29
C LEU A 58 -21.46 10.42 -7.06
N GLY A 59 -21.13 10.58 -8.34
CA GLY A 59 -21.57 11.71 -9.17
C GLY A 59 -20.95 13.06 -8.78
N LEU A 60 -19.82 13.06 -8.07
CA LEU A 60 -19.14 14.29 -7.67
C LEU A 60 -18.57 15.04 -8.89
N PRO A 61 -18.47 16.38 -8.84
CA PRO A 61 -17.81 17.15 -9.88
C PRO A 61 -16.36 16.69 -10.08
N LYS A 62 -15.93 16.68 -11.34
CA LYS A 62 -14.59 16.29 -11.73
C LYS A 62 -13.54 17.26 -11.18
N GLU A 63 -12.43 16.73 -10.66
CA GLU A 63 -11.33 17.57 -10.20
C GLU A 63 -10.63 18.30 -11.36
N PRO A 64 -10.10 19.51 -11.14
CA PRO A 64 -9.30 20.22 -12.11
C PRO A 64 -8.09 19.40 -12.55
N ARG A 65 -7.93 19.24 -13.87
CA ARG A 65 -6.86 18.46 -14.47
C ARG A 65 -5.67 19.35 -14.77
N VAL A 66 -4.50 19.02 -14.23
CA VAL A 66 -3.25 19.77 -14.45
C VAL A 66 -2.77 19.67 -15.90
N ASP A 67 -3.21 18.64 -16.64
CA ASP A 67 -2.88 18.38 -18.03
C ASP A 67 -3.80 19.10 -19.04
N LYS A 68 -4.70 19.98 -18.59
CA LYS A 68 -5.73 20.59 -19.44
C LYS A 68 -5.85 22.10 -19.29
#